data_AF-A0A349HAZ4-F1
#
_entry.id   AF-A0A349HAZ4-F1
#
_cell.length_a   1.000
_cell.length_b   1.000
_cell.length_c   1.000
_cell.angle_alpha   90.00
_cell.angle_beta   90.00
_cell.angle_gamma   90.00
#
_symmetry.space_group_name_H-M   'P 1'
#
loop_
_entity.id
_entity.type
_entity.pdbx_description
1 polymer ?
#
loop_
_entity_poly.entity_id
_entity_poly.type
_entity_poly.pdbx_seq_one_letter_code
_entity_poly.pdbx_strand_id
1 'polypeptide(L)'
;EASVLAGSMGMLPSASLGEGRVGLYEPIHGSAPDIAGKGIANPIGMILSCALLLRHSLGLEQEAASIEKAVDATITADARTADLGGKLTTRQMAEEIIQRL
;
A
#
# COMPACT_ATOMS: atom_id res chain seq x y z
N GLU A 1 -11.30 9.90 10.06
CA GLU A 1 -10.87 9.83 11.47
C GLU A 1 -10.00 8.60 11.77
N ALA A 2 -10.35 7.39 11.32
CA ALA A 2 -9.50 6.20 11.47
C ALA A 2 -8.10 6.33 10.83
N SER A 3 -7.96 7.11 9.74
CA SER A 3 -6.70 7.26 9.01
C SER A 3 -5.58 7.99 9.74
N VAL A 4 -5.93 8.80 10.74
CA VAL A 4 -4.97 9.56 11.56
C VAL A 4 -4.50 8.72 12.75
N LEU A 5 -5.33 7.79 13.24
CA LEU A 5 -5.01 6.91 14.37
C LEU A 5 -4.05 5.77 13.99
N ALA A 6 -3.99 5.37 12.72
CA ALA A 6 -3.11 4.31 12.22
C ALA A 6 -1.63 4.74 12.08
N GLY A 7 -1.27 5.98 12.41
CA GLY A 7 0.13 6.45 12.44
C GLY A 7 0.74 6.80 11.09
N SER A 8 0.21 6.32 9.96
CA SER A 8 0.53 6.86 8.62
C SER A 8 -0.62 6.69 7.63
N MET A 9 -1.07 7.80 7.05
CA MET A 9 -2.02 7.82 5.94
C MET A 9 -1.47 7.13 4.69
N GLY A 10 -0.14 7.05 4.53
CA GLY A 10 0.52 6.42 3.39
C GLY A 10 0.30 4.90 3.29
N MET A 11 -0.19 4.28 4.37
CA MET A 11 -0.34 2.83 4.50
C MET A 11 -1.73 2.33 4.17
N LEU A 12 -2.72 3.21 4.08
CA LEU A 12 -4.12 2.81 4.13
C LEU A 12 -4.70 2.64 2.72
N PRO A 13 -5.14 1.43 2.36
CA PRO A 13 -5.83 1.19 1.11
C PRO A 13 -7.30 1.61 1.19
N SER A 14 -7.95 1.74 0.04
CA SER A 14 -9.39 1.99 -0.10
C SER A 14 -9.99 1.16 -1.22
N ALA A 15 -11.25 0.78 -1.06
CA ALA A 15 -12.06 0.13 -2.08
C ALA A 15 -13.48 0.71 -2.06
N SER A 16 -13.97 1.13 -3.22
CA SER A 16 -15.38 1.44 -3.47
C SER A 16 -15.96 0.34 -4.36
N LEU A 17 -16.84 -0.49 -3.78
CA LEU A 17 -17.38 -1.69 -4.44
C LEU A 17 -18.75 -1.37 -5.06
N GLY A 18 -18.90 -1.72 -6.34
CA GLY A 18 -20.17 -1.71 -7.06
C GLY A 18 -20.84 -3.08 -7.06
N GLU A 19 -21.87 -3.25 -7.89
CA GLU A 19 -22.51 -4.55 -8.06
C GLU A 19 -21.56 -5.58 -8.70
N GLY A 20 -21.58 -6.80 -8.17
CA GLY A 20 -20.76 -7.91 -8.69
C GLY A 20 -19.27 -7.74 -8.36
N ARG A 21 -18.44 -7.70 -9.41
CA ARG A 21 -16.96 -7.68 -9.30
C ARG A 21 -16.33 -6.34 -9.72
N VAL A 22 -17.15 -5.31 -9.95
CA VAL A 22 -16.65 -3.99 -10.34
C VAL A 22 -16.34 -3.19 -9.08
N GLY A 23 -15.12 -2.65 -8.98
CA GLY A 23 -14.70 -1.80 -7.88
C GLY A 23 -13.63 -0.79 -8.30
N LEU A 24 -13.57 0.32 -7.57
CA LEU A 24 -12.49 1.30 -7.64
C LEU A 24 -11.57 1.10 -6.43
N TYR A 25 -10.27 0.97 -6.67
CA TYR A 25 -9.26 0.71 -5.65
C TYR A 25 -8.17 1.77 -5.74
N GLU A 26 -7.95 2.47 -4.64
CA GLU A 26 -7.02 3.61 -4.58
C GLU A 26 -6.45 3.74 -3.17
N PRO A 27 -5.26 4.33 -2.98
CA PRO A 27 -4.82 4.69 -1.63
C PRO A 27 -5.67 5.83 -1.09
N ILE A 28 -5.83 5.95 0.22
CA ILE A 28 -6.56 7.08 0.81
C ILE A 28 -5.80 8.41 0.70
N HIS A 29 -4.48 8.35 0.49
CA HIS A 29 -3.66 9.55 0.45
C HIS A 29 -3.85 10.28 -0.89
N GLY A 30 -3.73 11.61 -0.86
CA GLY A 30 -3.78 12.43 -2.07
C GLY A 30 -2.53 12.29 -2.95
N SER A 31 -2.43 13.16 -3.95
CA SER A 31 -1.34 13.14 -4.93
C SER A 31 0.03 13.61 -4.41
N ALA A 32 0.08 14.25 -3.23
CA ALA A 32 1.29 14.80 -2.60
C ALA A 32 2.19 15.56 -3.61
N PRO A 33 1.68 16.67 -4.19
CA PRO A 33 2.33 17.36 -5.32
C PRO A 33 3.72 17.93 -4.97
N ASP A 34 3.97 18.20 -3.70
CA ASP A 34 5.24 18.66 -3.15
C ASP A 34 6.35 17.60 -3.23
N ILE A 35 6.01 16.31 -3.28
CA ILE A 35 6.96 15.20 -3.39
C ILE A 35 6.87 14.42 -4.70
N ALA A 36 5.95 14.79 -5.59
CA ALA A 36 5.81 14.19 -6.91
C ALA A 36 7.14 14.23 -7.69
N GLY A 37 7.51 13.11 -8.32
CA GLY A 37 8.75 12.96 -9.08
C GLY A 37 10.03 12.84 -8.25
N LYS A 38 9.98 12.93 -6.91
CA LYS A 38 11.16 12.85 -6.04
C LYS A 38 11.52 11.42 -5.60
N GLY A 39 10.65 10.44 -5.88
CA GLY A 39 10.89 9.04 -5.52
C GLY A 39 10.89 8.77 -4.01
N ILE A 40 10.21 9.59 -3.22
CA ILE A 40 10.13 9.48 -1.74
C ILE A 40 8.71 9.19 -1.22
N ALA A 41 7.74 9.03 -2.11
CA ALA A 41 6.38 8.66 -1.72
C ALA A 41 6.35 7.23 -1.16
N ASN A 42 5.50 7.00 -0.16
CA ASN A 42 5.24 5.66 0.36
C ASN A 42 4.32 4.89 -0.62
N PRO A 43 4.77 3.75 -1.19
CA PRO A 43 3.95 2.99 -2.13
C PRO A 43 2.93 2.06 -1.47
N ILE A 44 2.96 1.87 -0.14
CA ILE A 44 2.27 0.77 0.53
C ILE A 44 0.75 0.85 0.38
N GLY A 45 0.14 2.04 0.56
CA GLY A 45 -1.30 2.20 0.41
C GLY A 45 -1.80 1.76 -0.97
N MET A 46 -1.08 2.13 -2.04
CA MET A 46 -1.42 1.71 -3.41
C MET A 46 -1.25 0.21 -3.60
N ILE A 47 -0.16 -0.38 -3.08
CA ILE A 47 0.10 -1.83 -3.15
C ILE A 47 -1.01 -2.61 -2.43
N LEU A 48 -1.43 -2.18 -1.24
CA LEU A 48 -2.53 -2.81 -0.51
C LEU A 48 -3.89 -2.61 -1.20
N SER A 49 -4.09 -1.49 -1.91
CA SER A 49 -5.29 -1.33 -2.77
C SER A 49 -5.30 -2.33 -3.92
N CYS A 50 -4.14 -2.72 -4.46
CA CYS A 50 -4.06 -3.85 -5.40
C CYS A 50 -4.40 -5.20 -4.73
N ALA A 51 -4.04 -5.41 -3.46
CA ALA A 51 -4.48 -6.61 -2.73
C ALA A 51 -6.02 -6.64 -2.57
N LEU A 52 -6.65 -5.51 -2.28
CA LEU A 52 -8.12 -5.40 -2.28
C LEU A 52 -8.72 -5.71 -3.66
N LEU A 53 -8.10 -5.23 -4.75
CA LEU A 53 -8.53 -5.54 -6.12
C LEU A 53 -8.48 -7.04 -6.40
N LEU A 54 -7.36 -7.69 -6.08
CA LEU A 54 -7.18 -9.14 -6.28
C LEU A 54 -8.27 -9.91 -5.54
N ARG A 55 -8.52 -9.54 -4.28
CA ARG A 55 -9.52 -10.15 -3.41
C ARG A 55 -10.95 -9.97 -3.92
N HIS A 56 -11.38 -8.72 -4.13
CA HIS A 56 -12.79 -8.39 -4.34
C HIS A 56 -13.22 -8.46 -5.80
N SER A 57 -12.37 -8.03 -6.74
CA SER A 57 -12.71 -8.02 -8.17
C SER A 57 -12.26 -9.28 -8.90
N LEU A 58 -11.14 -9.87 -8.51
CA LEU A 58 -10.54 -11.00 -9.25
C LEU A 58 -10.74 -12.36 -8.57
N GLY A 59 -11.09 -12.40 -7.28
CA GLY A 59 -11.24 -13.64 -6.51
C GLY A 59 -9.91 -14.35 -6.26
N LEU A 60 -8.81 -13.62 -6.31
CA LEU A 60 -7.42 -14.08 -6.15
C LEU A 60 -6.98 -13.88 -4.69
N GLU A 61 -7.61 -14.66 -3.80
CA GLU A 61 -7.44 -14.57 -2.35
C GLU A 61 -6.00 -14.89 -1.89
N GLN A 62 -5.36 -15.88 -2.51
CA GLN A 62 -4.02 -16.31 -2.12
C GLN A 62 -2.97 -15.25 -2.50
N GLU A 63 -3.13 -14.63 -3.66
CA GLU A 63 -2.28 -13.57 -4.16
C GLU A 63 -2.44 -12.29 -3.33
N ALA A 64 -3.69 -11.93 -2.98
CA ALA A 64 -3.96 -10.82 -2.06
C ALA A 64 -3.28 -11.04 -0.70
N ALA A 65 -3.46 -12.23 -0.12
CA ALA A 65 -2.85 -12.58 1.16
C ALA A 65 -1.31 -12.63 1.11
N SER A 66 -0.71 -12.99 -0.03
CA SER A 66 0.75 -12.95 -0.21
C SER A 66 1.26 -11.49 -0.17
N ILE A 67 0.60 -10.57 -0.88
CA ILE A 67 0.95 -9.14 -0.85
C ILE A 67 0.83 -8.58 0.57
N GLU A 68 -0.27 -8.85 1.27
CA GLU A 68 -0.50 -8.38 2.63
C GLU A 68 0.59 -8.88 3.59
N LYS A 69 0.97 -10.16 3.50
CA LYS A 69 2.05 -10.75 4.30
C LYS A 69 3.42 -10.16 3.97
N ALA A 70 3.71 -9.93 2.68
CA ALA A 70 4.97 -9.34 2.26
C ALA A 70 5.12 -7.91 2.79
N VAL A 71 4.04 -7.12 2.75
CA VAL A 71 3.99 -5.78 3.35
C VAL A 71 4.19 -5.84 4.87
N ASP A 72 3.48 -6.73 5.56
CA ASP A 72 3.61 -6.90 7.02
C ASP A 72 5.04 -7.30 7.43
N ALA A 73 5.64 -8.26 6.73
CA ALA A 73 7.01 -8.68 6.95
C ALA A 73 8.04 -7.57 6.64
N THR A 74 7.75 -6.70 5.67
CA THR A 74 8.60 -5.55 5.34
C THR A 74 8.61 -4.53 6.49
N ILE A 75 7.43 -4.14 6.97
CA ILE A 75 7.29 -3.18 8.08
C ILE A 75 7.87 -3.75 9.37
N THR A 76 7.62 -5.03 9.65
CA THR A 76 8.15 -5.74 10.83
C THR A 76 9.68 -5.82 10.82
N ALA A 77 10.29 -5.83 9.63
CA ALA A 77 11.74 -5.76 9.45
C ALA A 77 12.31 -4.32 9.54
N ASP A 78 11.52 -3.35 10.00
CA ASP A 78 11.86 -1.93 10.17
C ASP A 78 12.20 -1.19 8.86
N ALA A 79 11.79 -1.72 7.72
CA ALA A 79 11.87 -1.04 6.43
C ALA A 79 10.82 0.08 6.38
N ARG A 80 11.28 1.33 6.24
CA ARG A 80 10.43 2.54 6.36
C ARG A 80 10.77 3.60 5.32
N THR A 81 9.75 4.19 4.73
CA THR A 81 9.81 5.44 3.93
C THR A 81 9.83 6.67 4.85
N ALA A 82 10.06 7.85 4.28
CA ALA A 82 10.24 9.08 5.05
C ALA A 82 9.03 9.45 5.94
N ASP A 83 7.80 9.20 5.46
CA ASP A 83 6.56 9.40 6.22
C ASP A 83 6.43 8.49 7.45
N LEU A 84 7.12 7.35 7.45
CA LEU A 84 7.20 6.40 8.57
C LEU A 84 8.44 6.64 9.46
N GLY A 85 9.22 7.69 9.19
CA GLY A 85 10.46 8.00 9.91
C GLY A 85 11.70 7.27 9.38
N GLY A 86 11.62 6.62 8.23
CA GLY A 86 12.75 5.95 7.58
C GLY A 86 13.41 6.76 6.47
N LYS A 87 14.19 6.07 5.63
CA LYS A 87 14.97 6.67 4.53
C LYS A 87 14.80 5.94 3.20
N LEU A 88 13.98 4.91 3.14
CA LEU A 88 13.76 4.18 1.90
C LEU A 88 13.05 5.08 0.90
N THR A 89 13.56 5.04 -0.33
CA THR A 89 12.86 5.59 -1.50
C THR A 89 11.63 4.76 -1.82
N THR A 90 10.71 5.31 -2.62
CA THR A 90 9.54 4.59 -3.16
C THR A 90 9.96 3.26 -3.80
N ARG A 91 11.05 3.27 -4.56
CA ARG A 91 11.55 2.09 -5.26
C ARG A 91 12.15 1.06 -4.30
N GLN A 92 12.99 1.49 -3.35
CA GLN A 92 13.57 0.57 -2.37
C GLN A 92 12.49 -0.09 -1.50
N MET A 93 11.46 0.65 -1.10
CA MET A 93 10.32 0.07 -0.37
C MET A 93 9.61 -1.01 -1.19
N ALA A 94 9.35 -0.75 -2.48
CA ALA A 94 8.75 -1.75 -3.36
C ALA A 94 9.67 -2.98 -3.54
N GLU A 95 10.98 -2.78 -3.64
CA GLU A 95 11.96 -3.88 -3.73
C GLU A 95 11.98 -4.75 -2.46
N GLU A 96 11.92 -4.15 -1.27
CA GLU A 96 11.82 -4.89 0.00
C GLU A 96 10.54 -5.75 0.07
N ILE A 97 9.41 -5.22 -0.42
CA ILE A 97 8.15 -5.96 -0.48
C ILE A 97 8.25 -7.12 -1.47
N ILE A 98 8.79 -6.86 -2.67
CA ILE A 98 8.95 -7.89 -3.72
C ILE A 98 9.84 -9.05 -3.24
N GLN A 99 10.89 -8.77 -2.47
CA GLN A 99 11.76 -9.80 -1.90
C GLN A 99 11.07 -10.72 -0.88
N ARG A 100 9.87 -10.36 -0.42
CA ARG A 100 9.10 -11.08 0.62
C ARG A 100 7.78 -11.67 0.09
N LEU A 101 7.52 -11.59 -1.21
CA LEU A 101 6.42 -12.29 -1.91
C LEU A 101 6.75 -13.77 -2.11
#